data_AF-A0A5M3W6Z3-F1
#
_entry.id   AF-A0A5M3W6Z3-F1
#
_cell.length_a   1.000
_cell.length_b   1.000
_cell.length_c   1.000
_cell.angle_alpha   90.00
_cell.angle_beta   90.00
_cell.angle_gamma   90.00
#
_symmetry.space_group_name_H-M   'P 1'
#
loop_
_entity.id
_entity.type
_entity.pdbx_description
1 polymer ?
#
loop_
_entity_poly.entity_id
_entity_poly.type
_entity_poly.pdbx_seq_one_letter_code
_entity_poly.pdbx_strand_id
1 'polypeptide(L)'
;MRRLDAIARAGLIFLVALVVLVVVARLTGLGGDPEKIVGPRLAPPGPQWWFGTDSLGRSMLPRVLQGTGTSLLLSAVAVPATAVVATALGVLAGYRGGWLNELVMRVVDVLYSFPAIILAILVAALVRLAQSRPADQATLRGQLERVRLSDPERIMRAFPHQLSGGMAQRVGIAMAMAARPRLLVADEPTAALDSQVRQDVLDTVFALAAEGPGSCCSPTTCRPCPAAARGWPSCTAGAWSRTVPPIRCWGLRCIRTRRRWRVLCRATRFGARGWSRFRAGRRC
;
A
#
# COMPACT_ATOMS: atom_id res chain seq x y z
N MET A 1 -16.35 29.25 -45.96
CA MET A 1 -16.73 28.47 -44.75
C MET A 1 -16.68 26.98 -45.10
N ARG A 2 -15.67 26.25 -44.62
CA ARG A 2 -15.62 24.79 -44.82
C ARG A 2 -16.80 24.17 -44.07
N ARG A 3 -17.67 23.42 -44.77
CA ARG A 3 -18.75 22.68 -44.12
C ARG A 3 -18.12 21.65 -43.19
N LEU A 4 -18.61 21.55 -41.96
CA LEU A 4 -18.15 20.54 -41.01
C LEU A 4 -18.45 19.15 -41.58
N ASP A 5 -17.41 18.31 -41.65
CA ASP A 5 -17.55 16.91 -42.04
C ASP A 5 -18.54 16.21 -41.11
N ALA A 6 -19.20 15.15 -41.62
CA ALA A 6 -20.21 14.42 -40.85
C ALA A 6 -19.65 13.92 -39.50
N ILE A 7 -18.39 13.49 -39.48
CA ILE A 7 -17.66 13.04 -38.28
C ILE A 7 -17.51 14.18 -37.27
N ALA A 8 -17.08 15.36 -37.72
CA ALA A 8 -16.92 16.52 -36.85
C ALA A 8 -18.25 16.99 -36.24
N ARG A 9 -19.33 16.95 -37.02
CA ARG A 9 -20.68 17.25 -36.51
C ARG A 9 -21.16 16.23 -35.48
N ALA A 10 -20.98 14.94 -35.75
CA ALA A 10 -21.34 13.88 -34.79
C ALA A 10 -20.58 14.02 -33.47
N GLY A 11 -19.26 14.28 -33.54
CA GLY A 11 -18.42 14.53 -32.37
C GLY A 11 -18.87 15.75 -31.57
N LEU A 12 -19.20 16.86 -32.25
CA LEU A 12 -19.69 18.07 -31.60
C LEU A 12 -21.05 17.84 -30.92
N ILE A 13 -21.98 17.15 -31.58
CA ILE A 13 -23.29 16.79 -31.01
C ILE A 13 -23.11 15.95 -29.75
N PHE A 14 -22.26 14.93 -29.80
CA PHE A 14 -21.97 14.08 -28.64
C PHE A 14 -21.35 14.87 -27.48
N LEU A 15 -20.36 15.72 -27.76
CA LEU A 15 -19.73 16.57 -26.74
C LEU A 15 -20.73 17.53 -26.10
N VAL A 16 -21.56 18.20 -26.91
CA VAL A 16 -22.62 19.10 -26.41
C VAL A 16 -23.62 18.34 -25.56
N ALA A 17 -24.08 17.16 -26.01
CA ALA A 17 -25.00 16.33 -25.25
C ALA A 17 -24.41 15.91 -23.88
N LEU A 18 -23.12 15.58 -23.84
CA LEU A 18 -22.42 15.17 -22.62
C LEU A 18 -22.22 16.35 -21.66
N VAL A 19 -21.90 17.55 -22.18
CA VAL A 19 -21.87 18.79 -21.38
C VAL A 19 -23.25 19.13 -20.82
N VAL A 20 -24.30 19.10 -21.66
CA VAL A 20 -25.67 19.36 -21.24
C VAL A 20 -26.10 18.38 -20.15
N LEU A 21 -25.84 17.08 -20.33
CA LEU A 21 -26.13 16.05 -19.34
C LEU A 21 -25.48 16.34 -17.99
N VAL A 22 -24.19 16.69 -17.98
CA VAL A 22 -23.46 17.01 -16.74
C VAL A 22 -23.97 18.29 -16.09
N VAL A 23 -24.24 19.34 -16.88
CA VAL A 23 -24.76 20.62 -16.37
C VAL A 23 -26.15 20.41 -15.77
N VAL A 24 -27.03 19.70 -16.48
CA VAL A 24 -28.36 19.34 -15.96
C VAL A 24 -28.22 18.50 -14.70
N ALA A 25 -27.35 17.50 -14.67
CA ALA A 25 -27.10 16.70 -13.48
C ALA A 25 -26.64 17.53 -12.27
N ARG A 26 -25.77 18.52 -12.48
CA ARG A 26 -25.31 19.44 -11.44
C ARG A 26 -26.40 20.40 -10.96
N LEU A 27 -27.20 20.94 -11.87
CA LEU A 27 -28.25 21.92 -11.55
C LEU A 27 -29.45 21.27 -10.85
N THR A 28 -29.85 20.09 -11.31
CA THR A 28 -31.02 19.37 -10.78
C THR A 28 -30.67 18.46 -9.61
N GLY A 29 -29.38 18.28 -9.30
CA GLY A 29 -28.92 17.28 -8.34
C GLY A 29 -29.20 15.84 -8.81
N LEU A 30 -29.33 15.61 -10.13
CA LEU A 30 -29.61 14.30 -10.71
C LEU A 30 -28.49 13.33 -10.32
N GLY A 31 -28.82 12.40 -9.41
CA GLY A 31 -27.89 11.44 -8.82
C GLY A 31 -27.71 11.59 -7.30
N GLY A 32 -27.94 12.78 -6.72
CA GLY A 32 -27.71 13.01 -5.28
C GLY A 32 -26.23 12.96 -4.89
N ASP A 33 -25.97 12.73 -3.60
CA ASP A 33 -24.62 12.82 -3.04
C ASP A 33 -23.73 11.63 -3.43
N PRO A 34 -22.59 11.86 -4.12
CA PRO A 34 -21.69 10.80 -4.60
C PRO A 34 -20.92 10.08 -3.48
N GLU A 35 -20.87 10.67 -2.28
CA GLU A 35 -20.18 10.11 -1.13
C GLU A 35 -21.12 9.35 -0.18
N LYS A 36 -22.43 9.53 -0.34
CA LYS A 36 -23.43 8.94 0.54
C LYS A 36 -23.56 7.45 0.30
N ILE A 37 -23.49 6.67 1.37
CA ILE A 37 -23.75 5.24 1.36
C ILE A 37 -25.27 5.06 1.37
N VAL A 38 -25.82 4.46 0.32
CA VAL A 38 -27.26 4.42 0.07
C VAL A 38 -27.82 3.01 -0.06
N GLY A 39 -26.98 1.98 -0.23
CA GLY A 39 -27.46 0.64 -0.52
C GLY A 39 -26.51 -0.49 -0.12
N PRO A 40 -26.90 -1.74 -0.43
CA PRO A 40 -26.04 -2.90 -0.26
C PRO A 40 -24.78 -2.76 -1.13
N ARG A 41 -23.70 -3.41 -0.72
CA ARG A 41 -22.42 -3.37 -1.44
C ARG A 41 -22.50 -4.19 -2.71
N LEU A 42 -21.88 -3.70 -3.79
CA LEU A 42 -21.80 -4.39 -5.09
C LEU A 42 -23.18 -4.82 -5.62
N ALA A 43 -24.17 -3.95 -5.46
CA ALA A 43 -25.51 -4.19 -5.99
C ALA A 43 -25.48 -4.11 -7.52
N PRO A 44 -26.16 -5.04 -8.23
CA PRO A 44 -26.27 -4.99 -9.67
C PRO A 44 -27.05 -3.75 -10.13
N PRO A 45 -26.91 -3.34 -11.41
CA PRO A 45 -27.69 -2.25 -11.97
C PRO A 45 -29.19 -2.57 -11.90
N GLY A 46 -29.99 -1.61 -11.45
CA GLY A 46 -31.43 -1.79 -11.28
C GLY A 46 -32.20 -0.48 -11.17
N PRO A 47 -33.52 -0.53 -10.97
CA PRO A 47 -34.39 0.65 -10.94
C PRO A 47 -34.05 1.63 -9.81
N GLN A 48 -33.55 1.10 -8.69
CA GLN A 48 -33.14 1.88 -7.52
C GLN A 48 -31.74 2.48 -7.67
N TRP A 49 -30.83 1.76 -8.34
CA TRP A 49 -29.45 2.20 -8.61
C TRP A 49 -29.10 1.89 -10.07
N TRP A 50 -29.27 2.85 -10.97
CA TRP A 50 -29.17 2.62 -12.42
C TRP A 50 -27.84 2.00 -12.86
N PHE A 51 -26.73 2.38 -12.22
CA PHE A 51 -25.40 1.81 -12.47
C PHE A 51 -24.89 0.92 -11.34
N GLY A 52 -25.77 0.50 -10.42
CA GLY A 52 -25.40 -0.30 -9.25
C GLY A 52 -24.66 0.50 -8.19
N THR A 53 -24.09 -0.23 -7.22
CA THR A 53 -23.33 0.35 -6.10
C THR A 53 -21.89 -0.15 -6.05
N ASP A 54 -21.01 0.64 -5.44
CA ASP A 54 -19.60 0.28 -5.23
C ASP A 54 -19.41 -0.69 -4.04
N SER A 55 -18.14 -1.02 -3.77
CA SER A 55 -17.75 -1.87 -2.64
C SER A 55 -18.08 -1.27 -1.26
N LEU A 56 -18.40 0.03 -1.19
CA LEU A 56 -18.81 0.73 0.01
C LEU A 56 -20.33 0.90 0.10
N GLY A 57 -21.10 0.53 -0.93
CA GLY A 57 -22.55 0.70 -0.99
C GLY A 57 -23.00 2.09 -1.46
N ARG A 58 -22.14 2.84 -2.15
CA ARG A 58 -22.44 4.15 -2.74
C ARG A 58 -22.93 3.98 -4.17
N SER A 59 -23.83 4.84 -4.63
CA SER A 59 -24.36 4.80 -6.00
C SER A 59 -23.28 5.19 -7.03
N MET A 60 -23.20 4.45 -8.14
CA MET A 60 -22.20 4.72 -9.19
C MET A 60 -22.61 5.86 -10.14
N LEU A 61 -23.90 6.04 -10.42
CA LEU A 61 -24.39 7.08 -11.34
C LEU A 61 -23.92 8.51 -10.98
N PRO A 62 -24.04 8.98 -9.72
CA PRO A 62 -23.68 10.35 -9.34
C PRO A 62 -22.17 10.54 -9.38
N ARG A 63 -21.41 9.48 -9.08
CA ARG A 63 -19.95 9.45 -9.17
C ARG A 63 -19.47 9.55 -10.60
N VAL A 64 -20.09 8.81 -11.52
CA VAL A 64 -19.79 8.90 -12.96
C VAL A 64 -20.09 10.31 -13.44
N LEU A 65 -21.27 10.87 -13.16
CA LEU A 65 -21.63 12.24 -13.58
C LEU A 65 -20.69 13.30 -12.99
N GLN A 66 -20.32 13.18 -11.71
CA GLN A 66 -19.36 14.08 -11.07
C GLN A 66 -17.98 13.96 -11.73
N GLY A 67 -17.49 12.74 -11.94
CA GLY A 67 -16.20 12.44 -12.55
C GLY A 67 -16.12 12.91 -14.01
N THR A 68 -17.18 12.68 -14.78
CA THR A 68 -17.32 13.20 -16.15
C THR A 68 -17.24 14.72 -16.16
N GLY A 69 -17.92 15.40 -15.23
CA GLY A 69 -17.86 16.85 -15.13
C GLY A 69 -16.48 17.39 -14.76
N THR A 70 -15.77 16.75 -13.83
CA THR A 70 -14.39 17.15 -13.49
C THR A 70 -13.43 16.96 -14.67
N SER A 71 -13.54 15.85 -15.40
CA SER A 71 -12.70 15.60 -16.58
C SER A 71 -12.97 16.58 -17.72
N LEU A 72 -14.25 16.92 -17.94
CA LEU A 72 -14.64 17.93 -18.91
C LEU A 72 -14.09 19.31 -18.54
N LEU A 73 -14.23 19.73 -17.29
CA LEU A 73 -13.73 21.03 -16.83
C LEU A 73 -12.22 21.12 -16.95
N LEU A 74 -11.50 20.07 -16.52
CA LEU A 74 -10.05 20.00 -16.65
C LEU A 74 -9.62 20.15 -18.11
N SER A 75 -10.28 19.43 -19.03
CA SER A 75 -9.98 19.48 -20.46
C SER A 75 -10.34 20.84 -21.08
N ALA A 76 -11.49 21.40 -20.69
CA ALA A 76 -11.97 22.69 -21.19
C ALA A 76 -11.06 23.86 -20.80
N VAL A 77 -10.31 23.75 -19.70
CA VAL A 77 -9.32 24.76 -19.28
C VAL A 77 -7.93 24.43 -19.84
N ALA A 78 -7.48 23.19 -19.67
CA ALA A 78 -6.12 22.78 -20.02
C ALA A 78 -5.84 22.86 -21.52
N VAL A 79 -6.80 22.44 -22.36
CA VAL A 79 -6.62 22.43 -23.82
C VAL A 79 -6.41 23.85 -24.38
N PRO A 80 -7.29 24.84 -24.14
CA PRO A 80 -7.07 26.18 -24.65
C PRO A 80 -5.86 26.86 -24.01
N ALA A 81 -5.60 26.66 -22.71
CA ALA A 81 -4.40 27.21 -22.07
C ALA A 81 -3.12 26.68 -22.73
N THR A 82 -3.04 25.36 -22.96
CA THR A 82 -1.91 24.72 -23.65
C THR A 82 -1.81 25.20 -25.09
N ALA A 83 -2.93 25.30 -25.80
CA ALA A 83 -2.96 25.79 -27.18
C ALA A 83 -2.46 27.23 -27.30
N VAL A 84 -2.84 28.12 -26.38
CA VAL A 84 -2.36 29.51 -26.33
C VAL A 84 -0.85 29.55 -26.11
N VAL A 85 -0.35 28.83 -25.10
CA VAL A 85 1.08 28.81 -24.78
C VAL A 85 1.90 28.20 -25.93
N ALA A 86 1.47 27.05 -26.46
CA ALA A 86 2.15 26.37 -27.55
C ALA A 86 2.15 27.20 -28.84
N THR A 87 1.02 27.84 -29.17
CA THR A 87 0.93 28.71 -30.36
C THR A 87 1.81 29.95 -30.18
N ALA A 88 1.82 30.57 -29.01
CA ALA A 88 2.66 31.73 -28.74
C ALA A 88 4.16 31.39 -28.85
N LEU A 89 4.59 30.26 -28.27
CA LEU A 89 5.96 29.78 -28.37
C LEU A 89 6.33 29.41 -29.82
N GLY A 90 5.44 28.73 -30.54
CA GLY A 90 5.65 28.35 -31.94
C GLY A 90 5.77 29.56 -32.87
N VAL A 91 4.91 30.56 -32.69
CA VAL A 91 4.98 31.83 -33.44
C VAL A 91 6.28 32.57 -33.09
N LEU A 92 6.63 32.69 -31.80
CA LEU A 92 7.85 33.37 -31.38
C LEU A 92 9.12 32.70 -31.94
N ALA A 93 9.18 31.36 -31.91
CA ALA A 93 10.27 30.59 -32.49
C ALA A 93 10.36 30.78 -34.01
N GLY A 94 9.22 30.77 -34.70
CA GLY A 94 9.15 30.98 -36.15
C GLY A 94 9.58 32.38 -36.61
N TYR A 95 9.23 33.43 -35.86
CA TYR A 95 9.57 34.81 -36.23
C TYR A 95 10.99 35.23 -35.85
N ARG A 96 11.49 34.84 -34.66
CA ARG A 96 12.83 35.24 -34.23
C ARG A 96 13.95 34.43 -34.87
N GLY A 97 13.67 33.20 -35.32
CA GLY A 97 14.68 32.28 -35.84
C GLY A 97 15.84 32.06 -34.84
N GLY A 98 16.91 31.43 -35.31
CA GLY A 98 18.15 31.27 -34.55
C GLY A 98 18.02 30.37 -33.32
N TRP A 99 18.66 30.74 -32.21
CA TRP A 99 18.84 29.88 -31.04
C TRP A 99 17.53 29.45 -30.37
N LEU A 100 16.49 30.29 -30.43
CA LEU A 100 15.20 30.04 -29.78
C LEU A 100 14.42 28.95 -30.55
N ASN A 101 14.51 28.95 -31.88
CA ASN A 101 13.97 27.87 -32.70
C ASN A 101 14.68 26.54 -32.42
N GLU A 102 16.01 26.55 -32.33
CA GLU A 102 16.76 25.33 -32.01
C GLU A 102 16.46 24.83 -30.61
N LEU A 103 16.35 25.70 -29.61
CA LEU A 103 15.98 25.27 -28.28
C LEU A 103 14.59 24.59 -28.26
N VAL A 104 13.59 25.20 -28.93
CA VAL A 104 12.24 24.64 -29.01
C VAL A 104 12.25 23.30 -29.74
N MET A 105 12.91 23.20 -30.90
CA MET A 105 13.00 21.95 -31.64
C MET A 105 13.76 20.88 -30.86
N ARG A 106 14.86 21.23 -30.16
CA ARG A 106 15.62 20.26 -29.34
C ARG A 106 14.79 19.73 -28.17
N VAL A 107 14.02 20.59 -27.50
CA VAL A 107 13.12 20.16 -26.43
C VAL A 107 12.05 19.23 -26.97
N VAL A 108 11.42 19.59 -28.08
CA VAL A 108 10.41 18.75 -28.76
C VAL A 108 11.03 17.42 -29.18
N ASP A 109 12.18 17.42 -29.84
CA ASP A 109 12.90 16.23 -30.26
C ASP A 109 13.26 15.33 -29.08
N VAL A 110 13.71 15.89 -27.96
CA VAL A 110 13.99 15.12 -26.73
C VAL A 110 12.71 14.51 -26.16
N LEU A 111 11.61 15.28 -26.09
CA LEU A 111 10.32 14.78 -25.61
C LEU A 111 9.76 13.66 -26.51
N TYR A 112 9.96 13.73 -27.83
CA TYR A 112 9.53 12.70 -28.78
C TYR A 112 10.52 11.54 -28.92
N SER A 113 11.82 11.76 -28.67
CA SER A 113 12.88 10.75 -28.79
C SER A 113 12.77 9.65 -27.74
N PHE A 114 12.10 9.90 -26.63
CA PHE A 114 11.82 8.89 -25.61
C PHE A 114 10.33 8.67 -25.49
N PRO A 115 9.74 7.79 -26.31
CA PRO A 115 8.37 7.36 -26.11
C PRO A 115 8.21 6.89 -24.66
N ALA A 116 7.40 7.61 -23.87
CA ALA A 116 7.27 7.37 -22.43
C ALA A 116 6.94 5.91 -22.10
N ILE A 117 6.24 5.24 -23.02
CA ILE A 117 5.92 3.81 -22.95
C ILE A 117 7.19 2.94 -23.00
N ILE A 118 8.11 3.21 -23.94
CA ILE A 118 9.37 2.45 -24.07
C ILE A 118 10.22 2.67 -22.82
N LEU A 119 10.34 3.91 -22.36
CA LEU A 119 11.08 4.23 -21.14
C LEU A 119 10.46 3.52 -19.92
N ALA A 120 9.13 3.56 -19.77
CA ALA A 120 8.43 2.87 -18.70
C ALA A 120 8.66 1.35 -18.72
N ILE A 121 8.59 0.72 -19.90
CA ILE A 121 8.86 -0.72 -20.06
C ILE A 121 10.32 -1.04 -19.75
N LEU A 122 11.27 -0.23 -20.23
CA LEU A 122 12.69 -0.41 -19.96
C LEU A 122 13.00 -0.32 -18.47
N VAL A 123 12.47 0.70 -17.78
CA VAL A 123 12.63 0.85 -16.33
C VAL A 123 11.99 -0.33 -15.60
N ALA A 124 10.78 -0.74 -15.97
CA ALA A 124 10.14 -1.91 -15.37
C ALA A 124 10.96 -3.20 -15.57
N ALA A 125 11.54 -3.40 -16.75
CA ALA A 125 12.40 -4.55 -17.05
C ALA A 125 13.71 -4.52 -16.23
N LEU A 126 14.37 -3.36 -16.15
CA LEU A 126 15.60 -3.18 -15.37
C LEU A 126 15.35 -3.38 -13.88
N VAL A 127 14.24 -2.86 -13.34
CA VAL A 127 13.84 -3.08 -11.95
C VAL A 127 13.59 -4.58 -11.70
N ARG A 128 12.92 -5.27 -12.63
CA ARG A 128 12.70 -6.72 -12.52
C ARG A 128 14.01 -7.50 -12.48
N LEU A 129 14.97 -7.15 -13.34
CA LEU A 129 16.30 -7.77 -13.39
C LEU A 129 17.13 -7.47 -12.13
N ALA A 130 17.04 -6.25 -11.60
CA ALA A 130 17.72 -5.87 -10.36
C ALA A 130 17.15 -6.59 -9.11
N GLN A 131 15.87 -6.94 -9.13
CA GLN A 131 15.19 -7.62 -8.01
C GLN A 131 15.20 -9.15 -8.09
N SER A 132 15.53 -9.74 -9.25
CA SER A 132 15.57 -11.19 -9.43
C SER A 132 16.82 -11.80 -8.78
N ARG A 133 16.84 -11.81 -7.44
CA ARG A 133 17.66 -12.76 -6.71
C ARG A 133 17.03 -14.14 -6.89
N PRO A 134 17.81 -15.19 -7.24
CA PRO A 134 17.31 -16.55 -7.17
C PRO A 134 16.95 -16.86 -5.71
N ALA A 135 15.68 -16.71 -5.37
CA ALA A 135 15.18 -17.11 -4.07
C ALA A 135 15.07 -18.63 -4.08
N ASP A 136 15.79 -19.26 -3.15
CA ASP A 136 15.65 -20.69 -2.89
C ASP A 136 14.17 -21.03 -2.64
N GLN A 137 13.68 -22.09 -3.30
CA GLN A 137 12.27 -22.48 -3.24
C GLN A 137 11.80 -22.72 -1.79
N ALA A 138 12.69 -23.25 -0.94
CA ALA A 138 12.39 -23.44 0.48
C ALA A 138 12.19 -22.11 1.22
N THR A 139 12.95 -21.08 0.87
CA THR A 139 12.79 -19.73 1.43
C THR A 139 11.50 -19.08 0.97
N LEU A 140 11.14 -19.21 -0.32
CA LEU A 140 9.90 -18.66 -0.87
C LEU A 140 8.68 -19.34 -0.23
N ARG A 141 8.72 -20.67 -0.12
CA ARG A 141 7.67 -21.45 0.54
C ARG A 141 7.44 -21.01 1.99
N GLY A 142 8.51 -20.85 2.77
CA GLY A 142 8.41 -20.37 4.16
C GLY A 142 7.83 -18.95 4.28
N GLN A 143 8.03 -18.08 3.28
CA GLN A 143 7.40 -16.76 3.26
C GLN A 143 5.92 -16.81 2.88
N LEU A 144 5.52 -17.72 1.99
CA LEU A 144 4.11 -17.91 1.61
C LEU A 144 3.30 -18.52 2.76
N GLU A 145 3.89 -19.44 3.53
CA GLU A 145 3.26 -20.00 4.74
C GLU A 145 3.06 -18.93 5.81
N ARG A 146 4.03 -18.01 5.98
CA ARG A 146 3.94 -16.86 6.90
C ARG A 146 2.76 -15.93 6.62
N VAL A 147 2.35 -15.78 5.36
CA VAL A 147 1.18 -14.95 4.99
C VAL A 147 -0.15 -15.72 4.96
N ARG A 148 -0.16 -16.94 5.51
CA ARG A 148 -1.32 -17.84 5.62
C ARG A 148 -1.97 -18.14 4.26
N LEU A 149 -1.17 -18.35 3.23
CA LEU A 149 -1.68 -18.82 1.93
C LEU A 149 -1.77 -20.35 1.93
N SER A 150 -2.96 -20.87 1.62
CA SER A 150 -3.17 -22.30 1.37
C SER A 150 -2.46 -22.71 0.07
N ASP A 151 -1.82 -23.87 0.06
CA ASP A 151 -1.15 -24.47 -1.10
C ASP A 151 -0.04 -23.60 -1.75
N PRO A 152 1.07 -23.34 -1.03
CA PRO A 152 2.18 -22.51 -1.54
C PRO A 152 2.78 -23.06 -2.85
N GLU A 153 2.81 -24.38 -3.03
CA GLU A 153 3.31 -25.03 -4.26
C GLU A 153 2.53 -24.64 -5.51
N ARG A 154 1.20 -24.54 -5.39
CA ARG A 154 0.33 -24.11 -6.51
C ARG A 154 0.55 -22.64 -6.81
N ILE A 155 0.65 -21.81 -5.77
CA ILE A 155 0.82 -20.36 -5.89
C ILE A 155 2.17 -20.00 -6.52
N MET A 156 3.23 -20.73 -6.18
CA MET A 156 4.56 -20.55 -6.78
C MET A 156 4.57 -20.79 -8.30
N ARG A 157 3.61 -21.55 -8.83
CA ARG A 157 3.46 -21.82 -10.27
C ARG A 157 2.35 -21.00 -10.92
N ALA A 158 1.56 -20.28 -10.14
CA ALA A 158 0.43 -19.50 -10.62
C ALA A 158 0.89 -18.14 -11.14
N PHE A 159 0.29 -17.68 -12.25
CA PHE A 159 0.48 -16.31 -12.72
C PHE A 159 -0.35 -15.32 -11.89
N PRO A 160 0.03 -14.02 -11.80
CA PRO A 160 -0.70 -13.03 -11.02
C PRO A 160 -2.20 -12.94 -11.33
N HIS A 161 -2.59 -13.13 -12.59
CA HIS A 161 -4.00 -13.11 -13.02
C HIS A 161 -4.80 -14.37 -12.65
N GLN A 162 -4.14 -15.41 -12.14
CA GLN A 162 -4.77 -16.65 -11.67
C GLN A 162 -5.02 -16.64 -10.15
N LEU A 163 -4.57 -15.59 -9.46
CA LEU A 163 -4.77 -15.40 -8.02
C LEU A 163 -5.98 -14.49 -7.78
N SER A 164 -6.74 -14.75 -6.71
CA SER A 164 -7.72 -13.77 -6.24
C SER A 164 -7.01 -12.49 -5.80
N GLY A 165 -7.67 -11.33 -5.86
CA GLY A 165 -7.07 -10.05 -5.44
C GLY A 165 -6.45 -10.11 -4.02
N GLY A 166 -7.11 -10.81 -3.09
CA GLY A 166 -6.60 -11.07 -1.75
C GLY A 166 -5.36 -11.97 -1.71
N MET A 167 -5.31 -13.01 -2.54
CA MET A 167 -4.12 -13.87 -2.66
C MET A 167 -2.95 -13.12 -3.29
N ALA A 168 -3.18 -12.37 -4.37
CA ALA A 168 -2.15 -11.56 -5.03
C ALA A 168 -1.56 -10.53 -4.07
N GLN A 169 -2.39 -9.88 -3.24
CA GLN A 169 -1.91 -8.93 -2.24
C GLN A 169 -1.09 -9.62 -1.14
N ARG A 170 -1.53 -10.77 -0.61
CA ARG A 170 -0.75 -11.55 0.38
C ARG A 170 0.59 -12.01 -0.19
N VAL A 171 0.65 -12.40 -1.46
CA VAL A 171 1.91 -12.70 -2.17
C VAL A 171 2.79 -11.45 -2.24
N GLY A 172 2.23 -10.28 -2.55
CA GLY A 172 2.94 -9.00 -2.52
C GLY A 172 3.56 -8.69 -1.16
N ILE A 173 2.81 -8.89 -0.08
CA ILE A 173 3.30 -8.75 1.30
C ILE A 173 4.42 -9.76 1.59
N ALA A 174 4.25 -11.03 1.20
CA ALA A 174 5.28 -12.06 1.37
C ALA A 174 6.59 -11.69 0.65
N MET A 175 6.50 -11.19 -0.58
CA MET A 175 7.66 -10.74 -1.34
C MET A 175 8.35 -9.53 -0.69
N ALA A 176 7.58 -8.55 -0.22
CA ALA A 176 8.12 -7.40 0.50
C ALA A 176 8.82 -7.83 1.80
N MET A 177 8.24 -8.78 2.53
CA MET A 177 8.78 -9.30 3.79
C MET A 177 9.95 -10.27 3.61
N ALA A 178 10.09 -10.90 2.44
CA ALA A 178 11.21 -11.78 2.13
C ALA A 178 12.56 -11.03 2.21
N ALA A 179 12.57 -9.73 1.91
CA ALA A 179 13.75 -8.87 2.03
C ALA A 179 14.10 -8.49 3.48
N ARG A 180 13.32 -8.92 4.48
CA ARG A 180 13.44 -8.53 5.89
C ARG A 180 13.65 -7.00 6.06
N PRO A 181 12.72 -6.17 5.56
CA PRO A 181 12.88 -4.73 5.57
C PRO A 181 12.88 -4.19 7.01
N ARG A 182 13.70 -3.17 7.27
CA ARG A 182 13.68 -2.44 8.56
C ARG A 182 12.48 -1.47 8.65
N LEU A 183 11.93 -1.09 7.50
CA LEU A 183 10.78 -0.21 7.33
C LEU A 183 9.93 -0.75 6.18
N LEU A 184 8.67 -1.06 6.45
CA LEU A 184 7.68 -1.45 5.44
C LEU A 184 6.73 -0.28 5.22
N VAL A 185 6.78 0.32 4.03
CA VAL A 185 5.79 1.31 3.59
C VAL A 185 4.76 0.56 2.77
N ALA A 186 3.50 0.65 3.18
CA ALA A 186 2.41 -0.07 2.57
C ALA A 186 1.43 0.95 2.00
N ASP A 187 1.53 1.19 0.70
CA ASP A 187 0.62 2.08 -0.02
C ASP A 187 -0.65 1.30 -0.39
N GLU A 188 -1.79 1.72 0.16
CA GLU A 188 -3.10 1.08 -0.03
C GLU A 188 -3.14 -0.45 0.20
N PRO A 189 -2.65 -0.96 1.35
CA PRO A 189 -2.47 -2.41 1.57
C PRO A 189 -3.76 -3.17 1.78
N THR A 190 -4.91 -2.55 1.58
CA THR A 190 -6.23 -3.19 1.74
C THR A 190 -7.26 -2.76 0.69
N ALA A 191 -6.86 -1.95 -0.30
CA ALA A 191 -7.78 -1.40 -1.29
C ALA A 191 -8.45 -2.47 -2.16
N ALA A 192 -7.76 -3.58 -2.42
CA ALA A 192 -8.26 -4.70 -3.21
C ALA A 192 -8.99 -5.78 -2.40
N LEU A 193 -9.22 -5.57 -1.09
CA LEU A 193 -9.78 -6.58 -0.19
C LEU A 193 -11.18 -6.22 0.28
N ASP A 194 -12.03 -7.26 0.28
CA ASP A 194 -13.31 -7.21 0.98
C ASP A 194 -13.10 -6.91 2.47
N SER A 195 -14.09 -6.27 3.08
CA SER A 195 -14.08 -5.88 4.50
C SER A 195 -13.81 -7.02 5.48
N GLN A 196 -14.17 -8.26 5.14
CA GLN A 196 -13.92 -9.42 6.00
C GLN A 196 -12.44 -9.86 5.96
N VAL A 197 -11.82 -9.87 4.77
CA VAL A 197 -10.42 -10.32 4.59
C VAL A 197 -9.41 -9.24 4.99
N ARG A 198 -9.84 -7.96 4.99
CA ARG A 198 -9.00 -6.81 5.35
C ARG A 198 -8.35 -6.94 6.72
N GLN A 199 -9.12 -7.36 7.74
CA GLN A 199 -8.62 -7.50 9.10
C GLN A 199 -7.56 -8.61 9.19
N ASP A 200 -7.83 -9.75 8.57
CA ASP A 200 -6.88 -10.86 8.53
C ASP A 200 -5.53 -10.50 7.91
N VAL A 201 -5.54 -9.69 6.84
CA VAL A 201 -4.29 -9.23 6.20
C VAL A 201 -3.54 -8.23 7.05
N LEU A 202 -4.24 -7.27 7.66
CA LEU A 202 -3.61 -6.31 8.58
C LEU A 202 -3.01 -7.02 9.80
N ASP A 203 -3.74 -7.97 10.40
CA ASP A 203 -3.26 -8.79 11.51
C ASP A 203 -2.01 -9.58 11.12
N THR A 204 -1.99 -10.12 9.90
CA THR A 204 -0.82 -10.82 9.35
C THR A 204 0.37 -9.86 9.21
N VAL A 205 0.18 -8.67 8.64
CA VAL A 205 1.25 -7.67 8.50
C VAL A 205 1.79 -7.25 9.86
N PHE A 206 0.92 -6.97 10.84
CA PHE A 206 1.34 -6.60 12.20
C PHE A 206 2.06 -7.76 12.91
N ALA A 207 1.60 -9.00 12.76
CA ALA A 207 2.29 -10.16 13.31
C ALA A 207 3.70 -10.31 12.70
N LEU A 208 3.83 -10.17 11.38
CA LEU A 208 5.13 -10.28 10.69
C LEU A 208 6.06 -9.09 10.99
N ALA A 209 5.51 -7.90 11.21
CA ALA A 209 6.27 -6.74 11.66
C ALA A 209 6.76 -6.91 13.11
N ALA A 210 5.95 -7.52 13.97
CA ALA A 210 6.34 -7.87 15.33
C ALA A 210 7.44 -8.93 15.38
N GLU A 211 7.58 -9.76 14.34
CA GLU A 211 8.67 -10.74 14.12
C GLU A 211 9.94 -10.14 13.45
N GLY A 212 9.91 -8.87 13.06
CA GLY A 212 11.03 -8.15 12.45
C GLY A 212 12.28 -8.10 13.36
N PRO A 213 13.46 -7.70 12.84
CA PRO A 213 14.79 -8.01 13.40
C PRO A 213 14.98 -7.55 14.85
N GLY A 214 14.55 -8.41 15.79
CA GLY A 214 14.49 -8.14 17.21
C GLY A 214 13.74 -9.20 18.04
N SER A 215 12.98 -10.11 17.42
CA SER A 215 12.11 -11.04 18.17
C SER A 215 12.16 -12.48 17.61
N CYS A 216 13.22 -13.21 17.93
CA CYS A 216 13.16 -14.67 17.86
C CYS A 216 12.36 -15.21 19.05
N CYS A 217 11.03 -15.26 18.95
CA CYS A 217 10.17 -16.02 19.86
C CYS A 217 8.96 -16.56 19.09
N SER A 218 9.03 -17.84 18.69
CA SER A 218 7.82 -18.60 18.32
C SER A 218 7.01 -18.90 19.60
N PRO A 219 5.66 -18.92 19.55
CA PRO A 219 4.80 -19.18 20.72
C PRO A 219 5.04 -20.53 21.39
N THR A 220 5.66 -21.48 20.69
CA THR A 220 5.78 -22.88 21.14
C THR A 220 7.21 -23.40 21.21
N THR A 221 8.23 -22.66 20.76
CA THR A 221 9.63 -23.09 20.90
C THR A 221 10.62 -21.93 20.74
N CYS A 222 11.41 -21.65 21.78
CA CYS A 222 12.61 -20.83 21.66
C CYS A 222 13.74 -21.69 21.09
N ARG A 223 14.03 -21.59 19.79
CA ARG A 223 15.27 -22.12 19.23
C ARG A 223 16.43 -21.17 19.56
N PRO A 224 17.63 -21.69 19.90
CA PRO A 224 18.81 -20.85 20.07
C PRO A 224 19.09 -20.07 18.78
N CYS A 225 19.40 -18.78 18.94
CA CYS A 225 19.72 -17.88 17.85
C CYS A 225 20.88 -18.48 17.02
N PRO A 226 20.78 -18.57 15.68
CA PRO A 226 21.83 -19.16 14.85
C PRO A 226 23.15 -18.43 15.09
N ALA A 227 24.25 -19.20 15.13
CA ALA A 227 25.60 -18.73 15.44
C ALA A 227 26.05 -17.48 14.66
N ALA A 228 25.49 -17.26 13.47
CA ALA A 228 25.74 -16.11 12.60
C ALA A 228 25.18 -14.77 13.12
N ALA A 229 24.31 -14.77 14.14
CA ALA A 229 23.68 -13.57 14.71
C ALA A 229 24.41 -12.98 15.94
N ARG A 230 25.52 -13.59 16.37
CA ARG A 230 26.27 -13.20 17.59
C ARG A 230 26.97 -11.82 17.53
N GLY A 231 26.92 -11.13 16.39
CA GLY A 231 27.51 -9.79 16.19
C GLY A 231 26.52 -8.62 16.16
N TRP A 232 25.22 -8.85 16.39
CA TRP A 232 24.21 -7.78 16.32
C TRP A 232 23.95 -7.14 17.70
N PRO A 233 23.93 -5.79 17.81
CA PRO A 233 23.76 -5.08 19.09
C PRO A 233 22.40 -5.31 19.77
N SER A 234 21.42 -5.89 19.06
CA SER A 234 20.08 -6.21 19.57
C SER A 234 19.95 -7.61 20.18
N CYS A 235 20.99 -8.47 20.14
CA CYS A 235 21.00 -9.77 20.82
C CYS A 235 21.53 -9.69 22.27
N THR A 236 21.11 -8.67 23.02
CA THR A 236 21.31 -8.67 24.48
C THR A 236 20.21 -9.51 25.11
N ALA A 237 20.61 -10.62 25.73
CA ALA A 237 19.73 -11.51 26.48
C ALA A 237 18.94 -10.72 27.53
N GLY A 238 17.65 -10.50 27.29
CA GLY A 238 16.81 -9.64 28.13
C GLY A 238 15.31 -9.84 27.89
N ALA A 239 14.77 -10.87 28.54
CA ALA A 239 13.43 -10.95 29.15
C ALA A 239 12.19 -10.47 28.36
N TRP A 240 11.42 -11.42 27.83
CA TRP A 240 9.95 -11.29 27.70
C TRP A 240 9.27 -12.57 28.22
N SER A 241 8.94 -12.60 29.51
CA SER A 241 8.00 -13.59 30.06
C SER A 241 6.58 -13.06 29.87
N ARG A 242 5.79 -13.71 28.99
CA ARG A 242 4.33 -13.51 28.99
C ARG A 242 3.75 -14.16 30.24
N THR A 243 3.31 -13.35 31.18
CA THR A 243 2.18 -13.64 32.08
C THR A 243 1.67 -12.30 32.60
N VAL A 244 0.53 -11.85 32.08
CA VAL A 244 -0.27 -10.76 32.67
C VAL A 244 -0.98 -11.36 33.89
N PRO A 245 -0.91 -10.76 35.11
CA PRO A 245 -1.75 -9.61 35.49
C PRO A 245 -0.98 -8.45 36.16
N PRO A 246 -1.60 -7.27 36.36
CA PRO A 246 -0.90 -5.99 36.36
C PRO A 246 -0.31 -5.65 37.73
N ILE A 247 1.00 -5.50 37.82
CA ILE A 247 1.66 -4.78 38.92
C ILE A 247 2.80 -3.96 38.31
N ARG A 248 2.62 -2.63 38.24
CA ARG A 248 3.67 -1.69 37.83
C ARG A 248 4.74 -1.64 38.93
N CYS A 249 5.93 -2.18 38.64
CA CYS A 249 7.13 -1.92 39.44
C CYS A 249 8.02 -0.94 38.67
N TRP A 250 8.05 0.31 39.12
CA TRP A 250 9.01 1.31 38.65
C TRP A 250 10.36 1.08 39.34
N GLY A 251 11.42 0.92 38.54
CA GLY A 251 12.81 1.15 38.95
C GLY A 251 13.53 0.00 39.66
N LEU A 252 14.40 -0.71 38.94
CA LEU A 252 15.49 -1.49 39.53
C LEU A 252 16.81 -0.96 39.00
N ARG A 253 17.62 -0.36 39.88
CA ARG A 253 18.99 0.06 39.61
C ARG A 253 19.92 -1.02 40.19
N CYS A 254 20.57 -1.80 39.33
CA CYS A 254 21.55 -2.81 39.75
C CYS A 254 22.89 -2.13 40.08
N ILE A 255 23.31 -2.20 41.35
CA ILE A 255 24.69 -1.87 41.76
C ILE A 255 25.49 -3.17 41.84
N ARG A 256 26.59 -3.24 41.08
CA ARG A 256 27.50 -4.38 40.99
C ARG A 256 28.46 -4.37 42.18
N THR A 257 28.38 -5.35 43.09
CA THR A 257 29.47 -5.67 44.03
C THR A 257 30.04 -7.05 43.73
N ARG A 258 31.37 -7.14 43.74
CA ARG A 258 32.16 -8.29 43.29
C ARG A 258 31.86 -9.49 44.22
N ARG A 259 31.43 -10.61 43.62
CA ARG A 259 31.32 -11.95 44.24
C ARG A 259 30.14 -12.19 45.21
N ARG A 260 28.92 -12.22 44.66
CA ARG A 260 27.72 -13.04 45.02
C ARG A 260 26.46 -12.19 44.77
N TRP A 261 25.53 -12.72 43.99
CA TRP A 261 24.20 -12.12 43.85
C TRP A 261 23.47 -12.23 45.19
N ARG A 262 23.21 -11.09 45.84
CA ARG A 262 22.19 -10.97 46.89
C ARG A 262 21.11 -10.05 46.35
N VAL A 263 19.92 -10.59 46.11
CA VAL A 263 18.72 -9.78 45.87
C VAL A 263 18.15 -9.44 47.25
N LEU A 264 18.27 -8.17 47.64
CA LEU A 264 17.51 -7.62 48.76
C LEU A 264 16.23 -7.02 48.18
N CYS A 265 15.10 -7.73 48.32
CA CYS A 265 13.79 -7.14 48.09
C CYS A 265 13.25 -6.60 49.43
N ARG A 266 13.07 -5.28 49.53
CA ARG A 266 12.30 -4.68 50.63
C ARG A 266 10.84 -4.64 50.20
N ALA A 267 10.07 -5.65 50.59
CA ALA A 267 8.62 -5.64 50.42
C ALA A 267 7.99 -4.79 51.53
N THR A 268 7.59 -3.56 51.24
CA THR A 268 6.65 -2.83 52.10
C THR A 268 5.24 -3.31 51.78
N ARG A 269 4.78 -4.34 52.50
CA ARG A 269 3.35 -4.66 52.62
C ARG A 269 2.69 -3.61 53.52
N PHE A 270 1.62 -2.99 53.04
CA PHE A 270 0.57 -2.52 53.95
C PHE A 270 -0.06 -3.78 54.56
N GLY A 271 0.10 -3.97 55.87
CA GLY A 271 -0.67 -4.90 56.69
C GLY A 271 -0.49 -6.41 56.44
N ALA A 272 0.65 -7.00 56.86
CA ALA A 272 0.74 -8.35 57.44
C ALA A 272 2.20 -8.72 57.69
N ARG A 273 2.59 -8.87 58.97
CA ARG A 273 3.90 -9.37 59.39
C ARG A 273 3.99 -10.86 59.06
N GLY A 274 4.97 -11.26 58.25
CA GLY A 274 5.27 -12.68 58.01
C GLY A 274 6.36 -12.85 56.98
N TRP A 275 7.52 -13.38 57.39
CA TRP A 275 8.66 -13.70 56.53
C TRP A 275 8.52 -15.12 55.99
N SER A 276 8.59 -15.31 54.67
CA SER A 276 8.85 -16.64 54.07
C SER A 276 10.14 -16.59 53.25
N ARG A 277 11.09 -17.45 53.66
CA ARG A 277 12.33 -17.73 52.93
C ARG A 277 12.02 -18.72 51.82
N PHE A 278 12.26 -18.38 50.55
CA PHE A 278 12.34 -19.37 49.48
C PHE A 278 13.79 -19.62 49.07
N ARG A 279 14.23 -20.86 49.27
CA ARG A 279 15.55 -21.40 48.90
C ARG A 279 15.62 -21.60 47.39
N ALA A 280 16.77 -21.24 46.83
CA ALA A 280 17.15 -21.53 45.45
C ALA A 280 17.61 -22.99 45.26
N GLY A 281 17.29 -23.57 44.11
CA GLY A 281 17.86 -24.79 43.54
C GLY A 281 16.90 -25.35 42.48
N ARG A 282 17.28 -25.82 41.28
CA ARG A 282 18.55 -26.10 40.56
C ARG A 282 18.19 -26.03 39.06
N ARG A 283 18.99 -25.42 38.17
CA ARG A 283 19.80 -26.03 37.06
C ARG A 283 19.16 -27.30 36.45
N CYS A 284 18.99 -27.46 35.13
CA CYS A 284 19.52 -26.76 33.94
C CYS A 284 18.42 -26.08 33.13
#